data_AF-A0A8T4Y166-F1
#
_entry.id   AF-A0A8T4Y166-F1
#
_cell.length_a   1.000
_cell.length_b   1.000
_cell.length_c   1.000
_cell.angle_alpha   90.00
_cell.angle_beta   90.00
_cell.angle_gamma   90.00
#
_symmetry.space_group_name_H-M   'P 1'
#
loop_
_entity.id
_entity.type
_entity.pdbx_description
1 polymer ?
#
loop_
_entity_poly.entity_id
_entity_poly.type
_entity_poly.pdbx_seq_one_letter_code
_entity_poly.pdbx_strand_id
1 'polypeptide(L)'
;TIVLSSRSSAVSVFSGAMVAFFIVDGLSALLGGELLRLLPRNIIGLATGLIFILFGLIPLLRKEEETAFNKTETSFFKTFSLVSLMELGDKTQMASILLAAQFRNPLMVLIGVMLAFSLITGIGVLLGSKILKFVGDKYLKIATSTIFIVFGFILIFDALSA
;
A
#
# COMPACT_ATOMS: atom_id res chain seq x y z
N THR A 1 -5.75 -4.58 0.31
CA THR A 1 -6.92 -4.78 -0.57
C THR A 1 -7.40 -6.23 -0.64
N ILE A 2 -6.53 -7.22 -0.94
CA ILE A 2 -6.90 -8.65 -1.11
C ILE A 2 -7.62 -9.25 0.11
N VAL A 3 -7.11 -8.98 1.32
CA VAL A 3 -7.70 -9.51 2.57
C VAL A 3 -9.08 -8.90 2.85
N LEU A 4 -9.27 -7.62 2.53
CA LEU A 4 -10.53 -6.89 2.75
C LEU A 4 -11.62 -7.24 1.73
N SER A 5 -11.25 -7.45 0.46
CA SER A 5 -12.19 -7.83 -0.62
C SER A 5 -12.74 -9.25 -0.47
N SER A 6 -12.08 -10.11 0.31
CA SER A 6 -12.58 -11.46 0.57
C SER A 6 -13.74 -11.51 1.57
N ARG A 7 -13.91 -10.48 2.40
CA ARG A 7 -14.92 -10.44 3.47
C ARG A 7 -15.99 -9.38 3.28
N SER A 8 -15.91 -8.60 2.20
CA SER A 8 -16.82 -7.49 1.92
C SER A 8 -17.09 -7.32 0.43
N SER A 9 -18.07 -6.50 0.06
CA SER A 9 -18.40 -6.20 -1.34
C SER A 9 -17.18 -5.67 -2.09
N ALA A 10 -16.75 -6.43 -3.11
CA ALA A 10 -15.64 -6.12 -3.99
C ALA A 10 -15.67 -4.66 -4.50
N VAL A 11 -16.86 -4.17 -4.85
CA VAL A 11 -17.08 -2.81 -5.35
C VAL A 11 -16.78 -1.75 -4.28
N SER A 12 -17.14 -1.98 -3.02
CA SER A 12 -16.92 -1.02 -1.93
C SER A 12 -15.45 -0.92 -1.52
N VAL A 13 -14.72 -2.04 -1.59
CA VAL A 13 -13.25 -2.06 -1.36
C VAL A 13 -12.53 -1.35 -2.51
N PHE A 14 -12.93 -1.65 -3.75
CA PHE A 14 -12.35 -1.01 -4.92
C PHE A 14 -12.58 0.50 -4.91
N SER A 15 -13.81 0.96 -4.69
CA SER A 15 -14.11 2.39 -4.66
C SER A 15 -13.42 3.11 -3.49
N GLY A 16 -13.34 2.49 -2.31
CA GLY A 16 -12.61 3.04 -1.17
C GLY A 16 -11.13 3.21 -1.45
N ALA A 17 -10.50 2.23 -2.10
CA ALA A 17 -9.10 2.31 -2.51
C ALA A 17 -8.88 3.38 -3.59
N MET A 18 -9.74 3.46 -4.62
CA MET A 18 -9.59 4.45 -5.69
C MET A 18 -9.72 5.88 -5.19
N VAL A 19 -10.64 6.14 -4.26
CA VAL A 19 -10.77 7.47 -3.64
C VAL A 19 -9.53 7.81 -2.80
N ALA A 20 -8.97 6.82 -2.09
CA ALA A 20 -7.73 7.01 -1.34
C ALA A 20 -6.56 7.39 -2.26
N PHE A 21 -6.30 6.60 -3.31
CA PHE A 21 -5.24 6.90 -4.28
C PHE A 21 -5.43 8.26 -4.94
N PHE A 22 -6.65 8.57 -5.41
CA PHE A 22 -6.91 9.85 -6.05
C PHE A 22 -6.61 11.05 -5.14
N ILE A 23 -6.96 10.96 -3.86
CA ILE A 23 -6.69 12.04 -2.89
C ILE A 23 -5.20 12.10 -2.57
N VAL A 24 -4.58 10.98 -2.20
CA VAL A 24 -3.17 10.95 -1.75
C VAL A 24 -2.23 11.29 -2.90
N ASP A 25 -2.36 10.64 -4.06
CA ASP A 25 -1.52 10.91 -5.23
C ASP A 25 -1.86 12.25 -5.89
N GLY A 26 -3.12 12.65 -5.86
CA GLY A 26 -3.54 13.97 -6.34
C GLY A 26 -2.91 15.11 -5.55
N LEU A 27 -2.97 15.03 -4.21
CA LEU A 27 -2.28 15.97 -3.32
C LEU A 27 -0.78 15.97 -3.58
N SER A 28 -0.18 14.80 -3.78
CA SER A 28 1.26 14.65 -4.01
C SER A 28 1.70 15.27 -5.33
N ALA A 29 0.97 14.99 -6.41
CA ALA A 29 1.24 15.55 -7.73
C ALA A 29 1.08 17.09 -7.75
N LEU A 30 0.18 17.63 -6.93
CA LEU A 30 -0.03 19.08 -6.78
C LEU A 30 1.01 19.76 -5.87
N LEU A 31 1.51 19.06 -4.84
CA LEU A 31 2.54 19.54 -3.91
C LEU A 31 3.97 19.43 -4.47
N GLY A 32 4.12 19.08 -5.76
CA GLY A 32 5.39 18.84 -6.41
C GLY A 32 6.34 20.04 -6.42
N GLY A 33 7.30 20.04 -5.50
CA GLY A 33 8.44 20.97 -5.50
C GLY A 33 9.26 20.99 -4.21
N GLU A 34 8.62 21.02 -3.04
CA GLU A 34 9.28 21.52 -1.83
C GLU A 34 9.59 20.47 -0.74
N LEU A 35 8.94 19.30 -0.76
CA LEU A 35 8.95 18.38 0.39
C LEU A 35 10.14 17.40 0.44
N LEU A 36 10.79 17.14 -0.71
CA LEU A 36 11.82 16.10 -0.85
C LEU A 36 13.22 16.50 -0.35
N ARG A 37 13.41 17.76 0.08
CA ARG A 37 14.73 18.27 0.51
C ARG A 37 15.04 18.06 2.00
N LEU A 38 14.07 17.60 2.80
CA LEU A 38 14.19 17.53 4.26
C LEU A 38 14.38 16.11 4.82
N LEU A 39 14.28 15.06 4.00
CA LEU A 39 14.35 13.67 4.49
C LEU A 39 15.58 12.94 3.95
N PRO A 40 16.56 12.62 4.82
CA PRO A 40 17.72 11.81 4.45
C PRO A 40 17.27 10.43 3.94
N ARG A 41 17.73 10.06 2.75
CA ARG A 41 17.37 8.80 2.06
C ARG A 41 17.59 7.56 2.94
N ASN A 42 18.64 7.58 3.76
CA ASN A 42 19.06 6.45 4.58
C ASN A 42 18.08 6.19 5.75
N ILE A 43 17.51 7.26 6.33
CA ILE A 43 16.54 7.14 7.44
C ILE A 43 15.22 6.54 6.94
N ILE A 44 14.76 6.97 5.75
CA ILE A 44 13.55 6.42 5.14
C ILE A 44 13.74 4.92 4.88
N GLY A 45 14.84 4.53 4.24
CA GLY A 45 15.10 3.13 3.92
C GLY A 45 15.16 2.22 5.17
N LEU A 46 15.83 2.67 6.24
CA LEU A 46 15.89 1.98 7.52
C LEU A 46 14.51 1.86 8.18
N ALA A 47 13.76 2.97 8.25
CA ALA A 47 12.43 3.00 8.86
C ALA A 47 11.44 2.10 8.11
N THR A 48 11.38 2.21 6.78
CA THR A 48 10.51 1.37 5.94
C THR A 48 10.91 -0.11 6.06
N GLY A 49 12.21 -0.42 6.05
CA GLY A 49 12.68 -1.80 6.19
C GLY A 49 12.30 -2.43 7.53
N LEU A 50 12.46 -1.70 8.64
CA LEU A 50 12.00 -2.12 9.97
C LEU A 50 10.48 -2.36 10.01
N ILE A 51 9.71 -1.44 9.44
CA ILE A 51 8.24 -1.55 9.35
C ILE A 51 7.84 -2.81 8.57
N PHE A 52 8.50 -3.11 7.45
CA PHE A 52 8.23 -4.31 6.65
C PHE A 52 8.55 -5.61 7.42
N ILE A 53 9.69 -5.66 8.14
CA ILE A 53 10.02 -6.81 8.99
C ILE A 53 8.96 -7.00 10.08
N LEU A 54 8.54 -5.92 10.74
CA LEU A 54 7.47 -5.97 11.75
C LEU A 54 6.15 -6.47 11.15
N PHE A 55 5.74 -5.94 9.99
CA PHE A 55 4.52 -6.40 9.29
C PHE A 55 4.59 -7.85 8.86
N GLY A 56 5.78 -8.40 8.57
CA GLY A 56 5.95 -9.81 8.27
C GLY A 56 5.99 -10.71 9.51
N LEU A 57 6.54 -10.23 10.64
CA LEU A 57 6.63 -11.00 11.88
C LEU A 57 5.32 -11.02 12.67
N ILE A 58 4.59 -9.90 12.73
CA ILE A 58 3.35 -9.76 13.51
C ILE A 58 2.32 -10.84 13.16
N PRO A 59 2.00 -11.12 11.88
CA PRO A 59 1.10 -12.20 11.53
C PRO A 59 1.62 -13.53 12.06
N LEU A 60 2.91 -13.86 11.86
CA LEU A 60 3.50 -15.13 12.30
C LEU A 60 3.39 -15.36 13.80
N LEU A 61 3.54 -14.31 14.60
CA LEU A 61 3.50 -14.35 16.07
C LEU A 61 2.09 -14.30 16.65
N ARG A 62 1.12 -13.69 15.95
CA ARG A 62 -0.30 -13.69 16.37
C ARG A 62 -1.02 -14.96 15.92
N LYS A 63 -1.57 -15.68 16.90
CA LYS A 63 -2.54 -16.76 16.67
C LYS A 63 -3.92 -16.10 16.47
N GLU A 64 -4.26 -15.87 15.21
CA GLU A 64 -5.51 -15.26 14.72
C GLU A 64 -6.14 -14.21 15.63
N GLU A 65 -5.58 -13.00 15.60
CA GLU A 65 -6.42 -11.81 15.73
C GLU A 65 -6.55 -11.23 14.33
N GLU A 66 -7.74 -11.37 13.74
CA GLU A 66 -8.21 -10.42 12.75
C GLU A 66 -7.91 -9.03 13.28
N THR A 67 -7.28 -8.16 12.49
CA THR A 67 -7.15 -6.75 12.80
C THR A 67 -8.57 -6.18 12.98
N ALA A 68 -9.06 -6.24 14.22
CA ALA A 68 -10.38 -5.84 14.63
C ALA A 68 -10.43 -4.31 14.70
N PHE A 69 -10.63 -3.68 13.56
CA PHE A 69 -11.21 -2.35 13.51
C PHE A 69 -12.73 -2.49 13.35
N ASN A 70 -13.46 -1.81 14.23
CA ASN A 70 -14.90 -1.87 14.54
C ASN A 70 -15.83 -2.53 13.50
N LYS A 71 -16.64 -3.48 13.97
CA LYS A 71 -17.62 -4.28 13.20
C LYS A 71 -18.72 -3.44 12.50
N THR A 72 -18.81 -2.14 12.80
CA THR A 72 -19.85 -1.22 12.34
C THR A 72 -19.45 -0.29 11.20
N GLU A 73 -18.16 -0.16 10.86
CA GLU A 73 -17.77 0.71 9.74
C GLU A 73 -17.94 0.03 8.39
N THR A 74 -18.50 0.76 7.42
CA THR A 74 -18.67 0.27 6.06
C THR A 74 -17.30 -0.04 5.46
N SER A 75 -17.21 -1.15 4.73
CA SER A 75 -15.95 -1.65 4.13
C SER A 75 -15.25 -0.63 3.23
N PHE A 76 -16.00 0.36 2.73
CA PHE A 76 -15.49 1.53 2.04
C PHE A 76 -14.59 2.38 2.93
N PHE A 77 -15.09 2.86 4.08
CA PHE A 77 -14.32 3.76 4.96
C PHE A 77 -13.10 3.06 5.53
N LYS A 78 -13.20 1.79 5.93
CA LYS A 78 -12.03 1.01 6.37
C LYS A 78 -10.96 0.92 5.29
N THR A 79 -11.37 0.61 4.06
CA THR A 79 -10.41 0.47 2.95
C THR A 79 -9.81 1.82 2.61
N PHE A 80 -10.62 2.88 2.54
CA PHE A 80 -10.17 4.24 2.31
C PHE A 80 -9.14 4.67 3.36
N SER A 81 -9.46 4.53 4.65
CA SER A 81 -8.56 4.93 5.74
C SER A 81 -7.28 4.12 5.76
N LEU A 82 -7.35 2.79 5.59
CA LEU A 82 -6.16 1.94 5.57
C LEU A 82 -5.27 2.24 4.36
N VAL A 83 -5.83 2.33 3.15
CA VAL A 83 -5.05 2.63 1.94
C VAL A 83 -4.46 4.02 2.02
N SER A 84 -5.23 5.02 2.46
CA SER A 84 -4.72 6.39 2.62
C SER A 84 -3.56 6.44 3.62
N LEU A 85 -3.68 5.76 4.77
CA LEU A 85 -2.61 5.71 5.77
C LEU A 85 -1.36 4.97 5.27
N MET A 86 -1.52 3.95 4.43
CA MET A 86 -0.39 3.20 3.88
C MET A 86 0.31 3.94 2.74
N GLU A 87 -0.42 4.70 1.92
CA GLU A 87 0.17 5.46 0.80
C GLU A 87 0.78 6.80 1.25
N LEU A 88 0.36 7.35 2.38
CA LEU A 88 0.94 8.59 2.92
C LEU A 88 2.40 8.38 3.32
N GLY A 89 3.31 8.95 2.53
CA GLY A 89 4.75 8.94 2.76
C GLY A 89 5.49 7.77 2.10
N ASP A 90 4.82 6.94 1.29
CA ASP A 90 5.47 5.79 0.65
C ASP A 90 6.34 6.19 -0.55
N LYS A 91 7.23 5.29 -0.96
CA LYS A 91 8.12 5.44 -2.12
C LYS A 91 7.34 5.65 -3.42
N THR A 92 6.15 5.06 -3.55
CA THR A 92 5.23 5.31 -4.68
C THR A 92 4.85 6.78 -4.76
N GLN A 93 4.49 7.40 -3.64
CA GLN A 93 4.15 8.82 -3.54
C GLN A 93 5.33 9.73 -3.96
N MET A 94 6.53 9.40 -3.51
CA MET A 94 7.75 10.14 -3.91
C MET A 94 8.04 10.00 -5.41
N ALA A 95 7.81 8.82 -5.99
CA ALA A 95 7.95 8.59 -7.42
C ALA A 95 6.91 9.40 -8.22
N SER A 96 5.65 9.43 -7.77
CA SER A 96 4.58 10.25 -8.38
C SER A 96 4.94 11.74 -8.38
N ILE A 97 5.49 12.27 -7.29
CA ILE A 97 5.97 13.66 -7.18
C ILE A 97 7.09 13.94 -8.19
N LEU A 98 8.09 13.06 -8.26
CA LEU A 98 9.22 13.21 -9.16
C LEU A 98 8.79 13.16 -10.64
N LEU A 99 7.89 12.24 -10.99
CA LEU A 99 7.34 12.13 -12.34
C LEU A 99 6.51 13.39 -12.68
N ALA A 100 5.67 13.87 -11.78
CA ALA A 100 4.90 15.09 -11.97
C ALA A 100 5.81 16.31 -12.19
N ALA A 101 6.89 16.42 -11.42
CA ALA A 101 7.90 17.47 -11.57
C ALA A 101 8.71 17.35 -12.88
N GLN A 102 9.07 16.13 -13.28
CA GLN A 102 9.85 15.86 -14.49
C GLN A 102 9.06 16.13 -15.77
N PHE A 103 7.83 15.65 -15.86
CA PHE A 103 7.01 15.77 -17.07
C PHE A 103 6.31 17.13 -17.20
N ARG A 104 6.37 17.99 -16.17
CA ARG A 104 5.70 19.30 -16.10
C ARG A 104 4.21 19.26 -16.43
N ASN A 105 3.61 18.08 -16.34
CA ASN A 105 2.19 17.83 -16.62
C ASN A 105 1.64 16.88 -15.54
N PRO A 106 1.31 17.41 -14.35
CA PRO A 106 0.88 16.61 -13.21
C PRO A 106 -0.42 15.84 -13.47
N LEU A 107 -1.30 16.36 -14.33
CA LEU A 107 -2.55 15.70 -14.68
C LEU A 107 -2.32 14.42 -15.50
N MET A 108 -1.40 14.45 -16.47
CA MET A 108 -1.08 13.27 -17.28
C MET A 108 -0.43 12.17 -16.43
N VAL A 109 0.43 12.55 -15.49
CA VAL A 109 1.07 11.62 -14.54
C VAL A 109 0.02 11.02 -13.59
N LEU A 110 -0.88 11.85 -13.04
CA LEU A 110 -1.96 11.38 -12.17
C LEU A 110 -2.84 10.35 -12.89
N ILE A 111 -3.21 10.60 -14.15
CA ILE A 111 -3.99 9.64 -14.94
C ILE A 111 -3.24 8.31 -15.10
N GLY A 112 -1.93 8.35 -15.41
CA GLY A 112 -1.11 7.15 -15.53
C GLY A 112 -1.03 6.33 -14.23
N VAL A 113 -0.80 7.02 -13.11
CA VAL A 113 -0.75 6.41 -11.77
C VAL A 113 -2.11 5.81 -11.39
N MET A 114 -3.20 6.55 -11.62
CA MET A 114 -4.56 6.07 -11.37
C MET A 114 -4.91 4.86 -12.23
N LEU A 115 -4.49 4.80 -13.50
CA LEU A 115 -4.69 3.63 -14.36
C LEU A 115 -3.92 2.41 -13.83
N ALA A 116 -2.66 2.59 -13.41
CA ALA A 116 -1.87 1.52 -12.83
C ALA A 116 -2.49 0.97 -11.54
N PHE A 117 -2.88 1.86 -10.62
CA PHE A 117 -3.51 1.46 -9.36
C PHE A 117 -4.90 0.84 -9.57
N SER A 118 -5.68 1.34 -10.53
CA SER A 118 -6.97 0.76 -10.89
C SER A 118 -6.82 -0.68 -11.41
N LEU A 119 -5.84 -0.94 -12.28
CA LEU A 119 -5.56 -2.28 -12.78
C LEU A 119 -5.12 -3.24 -11.66
N ILE A 120 -4.14 -2.86 -10.85
CA ILE A 120 -3.61 -3.76 -9.81
C ILE A 120 -4.63 -4.01 -8.70
N THR A 121 -5.38 -2.97 -8.31
CA THR A 121 -6.44 -3.07 -7.30
C THR A 121 -7.62 -3.87 -7.84
N GLY A 122 -8.02 -3.64 -9.10
CA GLY A 122 -9.09 -4.38 -9.76
C GLY A 122 -8.78 -5.88 -9.81
N ILE A 123 -7.57 -6.24 -10.24
CA ILE A 123 -7.09 -7.63 -10.22
C ILE A 123 -7.11 -8.19 -8.80
N GLY A 124 -6.57 -7.46 -7.81
CA GLY A 124 -6.52 -7.91 -6.43
C GLY A 124 -7.89 -8.10 -5.78
N VAL A 125 -8.86 -7.26 -6.10
CA VAL A 125 -10.24 -7.37 -5.58
C VAL A 125 -10.96 -8.56 -6.25
N LEU A 126 -10.86 -8.69 -7.58
CA LEU A 126 -11.50 -9.77 -8.33
C LEU A 126 -10.93 -11.14 -7.97
N LEU A 127 -9.60 -11.24 -7.88
CA LEU A 127 -8.91 -12.47 -7.55
C LEU A 127 -8.92 -12.79 -6.05
N GLY A 128 -9.01 -11.79 -5.17
CA GLY A 128 -8.90 -11.99 -3.72
C GLY A 128 -9.91 -12.99 -3.17
N SER A 129 -11.17 -12.93 -3.64
CA SER A 129 -12.21 -13.88 -3.21
C SER A 129 -12.04 -15.30 -3.76
N LYS A 130 -11.36 -15.47 -4.90
CA LYS A 130 -11.08 -16.78 -5.52
C LYS A 130 -9.80 -17.40 -4.96
N ILE A 131 -8.76 -16.60 -4.74
CA ILE A 131 -7.47 -17.03 -4.20
C ILE A 131 -7.62 -17.53 -2.77
N LEU A 132 -8.38 -16.85 -1.90
CA LEU A 132 -8.58 -17.32 -0.53
C LEU A 132 -9.27 -18.69 -0.45
N LYS A 133 -10.18 -19.00 -1.39
CA LYS A 133 -10.85 -20.31 -1.46
C LYS A 133 -9.90 -21.44 -1.87
N PHE A 134 -8.84 -21.15 -2.60
CA PHE A 134 -7.95 -22.15 -3.17
C PHE A 134 -6.65 -22.32 -2.38
N VAL A 135 -6.13 -21.23 -1.81
CA VAL A 135 -4.79 -21.19 -1.22
C VAL A 135 -4.82 -21.44 0.30
N GLY A 136 -5.95 -21.25 0.99
CA GLY A 136 -6.05 -21.45 2.44
C GLY A 136 -5.29 -20.40 3.26
N ASP A 137 -5.90 -19.93 4.35
CA ASP A 137 -5.40 -18.78 5.13
C ASP A 137 -3.96 -18.97 5.65
N LYS A 138 -3.57 -20.21 5.97
CA LYS A 138 -2.22 -20.54 6.45
C LYS A 138 -1.14 -20.27 5.40
N TYR A 139 -1.36 -20.64 4.14
CA TYR A 139 -0.36 -20.45 3.09
C TYR A 139 -0.27 -18.99 2.68
N LEU A 140 -1.42 -18.30 2.62
CA LEU A 140 -1.45 -16.86 2.34
C LEU A 140 -0.67 -16.09 3.41
N LYS A 141 -0.88 -16.43 4.69
CA LYS A 141 -0.17 -15.84 5.82
C LYS A 141 1.34 -16.05 5.74
N ILE A 142 1.80 -17.28 5.47
CA ILE A 142 3.23 -17.58 5.35
C ILE A 142 3.83 -16.84 4.15
N ALA A 143 3.15 -16.85 3.00
CA ALA A 143 3.63 -16.21 1.79
C ALA A 143 3.78 -14.69 1.97
N THR A 144 2.75 -14.00 2.46
CA THR A 144 2.81 -12.55 2.69
C THR A 144 3.88 -12.21 3.71
N SER A 145 3.92 -12.93 4.84
CA SER A 145 4.91 -12.70 5.89
C SER A 145 6.35 -12.85 5.39
N THR A 146 6.60 -13.88 4.59
CA THR A 146 7.93 -14.13 4.00
C THR A 146 8.33 -13.00 3.05
N ILE A 147 7.42 -12.57 2.17
CA ILE A 147 7.67 -11.45 1.25
C ILE A 147 8.00 -10.18 2.02
N PHE A 148 7.21 -9.83 3.03
CA PHE A 148 7.44 -8.63 3.85
C PHE A 148 8.79 -8.66 4.57
N ILE A 149 9.17 -9.79 5.18
CA ILE A 149 10.47 -9.94 5.85
C ILE A 149 11.63 -9.79 4.85
N VAL A 150 11.56 -10.45 3.70
CA VAL A 150 12.61 -10.39 2.66
C VAL A 150 12.77 -8.97 2.14
N PHE A 151 11.68 -8.29 1.78
CA PHE A 151 11.72 -6.90 1.35
C PHE A 151 12.26 -5.98 2.45
N GLY A 152 11.87 -6.21 3.71
CA GLY A 152 12.36 -5.44 4.85
C GLY A 152 13.88 -5.53 5.00
N PHE A 153 14.46 -6.73 4.87
CA PHE A 153 15.92 -6.89 4.86
C PHE A 153 16.58 -6.21 3.66
N ILE A 154 16.06 -6.39 2.45
CA ILE A 154 16.60 -5.73 1.24
C ILE A 154 16.65 -4.21 1.43
N LEU A 155 15.58 -3.62 1.97
CA LEU A 155 15.49 -2.18 2.21
C LEU A 155 16.50 -1.68 3.25
N ILE A 156 16.74 -2.45 4.32
CA ILE A 156 17.75 -2.11 5.33
C ILE A 156 19.15 -2.18 4.73
N PHE A 157 19.45 -3.22 3.94
CA PHE A 157 20.75 -3.35 3.27
C PHE A 157 21.00 -2.19 2.30
N ASP A 158 20.01 -1.86 1.47
CA ASP A 158 20.07 -0.73 0.53
C ASP A 158 20.33 0.59 1.29
N ALA A 159 19.61 0.82 2.39
CA ALA A 159 19.75 2.02 3.22
C ALA A 159 21.11 2.15 3.93
N LEU A 160 21.75 1.02 4.30
CA LEU A 160 23.08 0.99 4.90
C LEU A 160 24.19 1.14 3.86
N SER A 161 23.91 0.82 2.59
CA SER A 161 24.85 0.94 1.47
C SER A 161 24.82 2.29 0.74
N ALA A 162 23.82 3.13 1.02
CA ALA A 162 23.60 4.45 0.45
C ALA A 162 24.28 5.56 1.26
#